data_AF-A0A5C5S557-F1
#
_entry.id   AF-A0A5C5S557-F1
#
_cell.length_a   1.000
_cell.length_b   1.000
_cell.length_c   1.000
_cell.angle_alpha   90.00
_cell.angle_beta   90.00
_cell.angle_gamma   90.00
#
_symmetry.space_group_name_H-M   'P 1'
#
loop_
_entity.id
_entity.type
_entity.pdbx_description
1 polymer ?
#
loop_
_entity_poly.entity_id
_entity_poly.type
_entity_poly.pdbx_seq_one_letter_code
_entity_poly.pdbx_strand_id
1 'polypeptide(L)'
;MPTGKVKWYDTDKGFGFLSQEGGEDVYVRSSALPDGTDGLRQGQRVEFSMAAGRRGPQALTVTVLEPAPSVARGAAAGAQRGRRPAANRRPAEDLNVLIEDMIQLLDVGVQPELRKGRYPDRKASEQIAKVLREIARELDS
;
A
#
# COMPACT_ATOMS: atom_id res chain seq x y z
N MET A 1 -0.40 -0.92 -22.93
CA MET A 1 -1.69 -1.62 -23.04
C MET A 1 -2.69 -0.90 -22.12
N PRO A 2 -4.02 -1.14 -22.13
CA PRO A 2 -4.92 -0.50 -21.17
C PRO A 2 -4.61 -0.94 -19.73
N THR A 3 -4.82 -0.02 -18.79
CA THR A 3 -4.70 -0.31 -17.35
C THR A 3 -6.04 -0.18 -16.66
N GLY A 4 -6.23 -0.94 -15.59
CA GLY A 4 -7.45 -0.94 -14.81
C GLY A 4 -7.26 -1.46 -13.40
N LYS A 5 -8.39 -1.74 -12.74
CA LYS A 5 -8.45 -2.29 -11.39
C LYS A 5 -9.31 -3.54 -11.37
N VAL A 6 -8.97 -4.49 -10.52
CA VAL A 6 -9.80 -5.69 -10.30
C VAL A 6 -11.08 -5.29 -9.60
N LYS A 7 -12.23 -5.47 -10.26
CA LYS A 7 -13.54 -5.19 -9.66
C LYS A 7 -13.92 -6.28 -8.66
N TRP A 8 -13.72 -7.53 -9.07
CA TRP A 8 -13.81 -8.72 -8.23
C TRP A 8 -13.17 -9.92 -8.95
N TYR A 9 -12.74 -10.92 -8.20
CA TYR A 9 -12.20 -12.17 -8.72
C TYR A 9 -12.52 -13.30 -7.75
N ASP A 10 -12.96 -14.43 -8.29
CA ASP A 10 -13.22 -15.66 -7.53
C ASP A 10 -12.06 -16.62 -7.81
N THR A 11 -11.20 -16.79 -6.81
CA THR A 11 -10.02 -17.65 -6.91
C THR A 11 -10.38 -19.12 -7.05
N ASP A 12 -11.43 -19.57 -6.36
CA ASP A 12 -11.88 -20.96 -6.40
C ASP A 12 -12.43 -21.33 -7.78
N LYS A 13 -13.14 -20.38 -8.43
CA LYS A 13 -13.67 -20.58 -9.79
C LYS A 13 -12.72 -20.15 -10.91
N GLY A 14 -11.65 -19.42 -10.59
CA GLY A 14 -10.63 -18.98 -11.55
C GLY A 14 -11.11 -17.94 -12.55
N PHE A 15 -12.05 -17.06 -12.19
CA PHE A 15 -12.50 -15.97 -13.06
C PHE A 15 -12.96 -14.73 -12.30
N GLY A 16 -13.01 -13.60 -13.00
CA GLY A 16 -13.46 -12.34 -12.44
C GLY A 16 -13.66 -11.25 -13.49
N PHE A 17 -13.73 -10.01 -13.03
CA PHE A 17 -13.87 -8.83 -13.87
C PHE A 17 -12.92 -7.71 -13.46
N LEU A 18 -12.40 -7.02 -14.48
CA LEU A 18 -11.54 -5.84 -14.35
C LEU A 18 -12.35 -4.61 -14.78
N SER A 19 -12.23 -3.53 -14.03
CA SER A 19 -12.74 -2.22 -14.39
C SER A 19 -11.63 -1.42 -15.07
N GLN A 20 -11.96 -0.79 -16.20
CA GLN A 20 -11.08 0.14 -16.91
C GLN A 20 -11.65 1.56 -16.87
N GLU A 21 -10.79 2.56 -17.05
CA GLU A 21 -11.24 3.95 -17.09
C GLU A 21 -12.04 4.22 -18.37
N GLY A 22 -13.33 4.54 -18.20
CA GLY A 22 -14.19 4.99 -19.30
C GLY A 22 -14.71 3.90 -20.25
N GLY A 23 -14.61 2.63 -19.89
CA GLY A 23 -15.06 1.51 -20.74
C GLY A 23 -15.84 0.43 -19.98
N GLU A 24 -16.30 -0.58 -20.72
CA GLU A 24 -17.00 -1.75 -20.15
C GLU A 24 -16.07 -2.60 -19.28
N ASP A 25 -16.66 -3.36 -18.35
CA ASP A 25 -15.94 -4.32 -17.53
C ASP A 25 -15.33 -5.43 -18.41
N VAL A 26 -14.07 -5.77 -18.14
CA VAL A 26 -13.30 -6.74 -18.91
C VAL A 26 -13.29 -8.08 -18.17
N TYR A 27 -13.76 -9.13 -18.82
CA TYR A 27 -13.75 -10.48 -18.27
C TYR A 27 -12.32 -11.02 -18.18
N VAL A 28 -11.95 -11.61 -17.05
CA VAL A 28 -10.63 -12.23 -16.84
C VAL A 28 -10.78 -13.67 -16.36
N ARG A 29 -9.94 -14.56 -16.88
CA ARG A 29 -9.83 -15.97 -16.47
C ARG A 29 -8.41 -16.24 -15.96
N SER A 30 -8.25 -17.22 -15.09
CA SER A 30 -6.97 -17.64 -14.52
C SER A 30 -5.87 -17.89 -15.56
N SER A 31 -6.24 -18.39 -16.74
CA SER A 31 -5.32 -18.64 -17.86
C SER A 31 -4.67 -17.38 -18.45
N ALA A 32 -5.22 -16.19 -18.18
CA ALA A 32 -4.66 -14.91 -18.61
C ALA A 32 -3.70 -14.30 -17.57
N LEU A 33 -3.61 -14.92 -16.38
CA LEU A 33 -2.72 -14.46 -15.30
C LEU A 33 -1.29 -14.95 -15.52
N PRO A 34 -0.28 -14.24 -15.01
CA PRO A 34 1.10 -14.70 -15.05
C PRO A 34 1.29 -16.00 -14.25
N ASP A 35 2.23 -16.82 -14.68
CA ASP A 35 2.59 -18.06 -13.98
C ASP A 35 2.96 -17.78 -12.51
N GLY A 36 2.43 -18.59 -11.59
CA GLY A 36 2.62 -18.41 -10.15
C GLY A 36 1.68 -17.39 -9.48
N THR A 37 0.70 -16.84 -10.22
CA THR A 37 -0.33 -15.98 -9.62
C THR A 37 -1.49 -16.81 -9.09
N ASP A 38 -1.61 -16.90 -7.76
CA ASP A 38 -2.71 -17.64 -7.11
C ASP A 38 -4.09 -17.01 -7.31
N GLY A 39 -4.15 -15.74 -7.73
CA GLY A 39 -5.40 -15.04 -8.04
C GLY A 39 -5.26 -13.52 -7.96
N LEU A 40 -6.35 -12.82 -8.25
CA LEU A 40 -6.41 -11.37 -8.21
C LEU A 40 -7.16 -10.87 -6.96
N ARG A 41 -6.69 -9.77 -6.36
CA ARG A 41 -7.34 -9.13 -5.21
C ARG A 41 -8.22 -7.98 -5.69
N GLN A 42 -9.37 -7.78 -5.08
CA GLN A 42 -10.22 -6.63 -5.36
C GLN A 42 -9.44 -5.30 -5.17
N GLY A 43 -9.61 -4.38 -6.10
CA GLY A 43 -8.94 -3.08 -6.12
C GLY A 43 -7.49 -3.10 -6.61
N GLN A 44 -6.92 -4.28 -6.87
CA GLN A 44 -5.55 -4.43 -7.37
C GLN A 44 -5.42 -3.79 -8.76
N ARG A 45 -4.33 -3.04 -8.97
CA ARG A 45 -4.06 -2.40 -10.26
C ARG A 45 -3.42 -3.40 -11.20
N VAL A 46 -3.88 -3.41 -12.44
CA VAL A 46 -3.43 -4.36 -13.46
C VAL A 46 -3.27 -3.64 -14.80
N GLU A 47 -2.29 -4.07 -15.57
CA GLU A 47 -2.21 -3.81 -17.01
C GLU A 47 -2.70 -5.05 -17.73
N PHE A 48 -3.46 -4.90 -18.80
CA PHE A 48 -3.94 -6.07 -19.54
C PHE A 48 -4.12 -5.77 -21.02
N SER A 49 -4.02 -6.79 -21.85
CA SER A 49 -4.49 -6.76 -23.23
C SER A 49 -5.89 -7.35 -23.29
N MET A 50 -6.77 -6.78 -24.11
CA MET A 50 -8.15 -7.24 -24.27
C MET A 50 -8.52 -7.44 -25.74
N ALA A 51 -9.39 -8.40 -25.99
CA ALA A 51 -10.00 -8.64 -27.30
C ALA A 51 -11.53 -8.76 -27.16
N ALA A 52 -12.25 -8.54 -28.27
CA ALA A 52 -13.69 -8.74 -28.30
C ALA A 52 -14.00 -10.24 -28.15
N GLY A 53 -14.57 -10.61 -27.01
CA GLY A 53 -15.01 -11.97 -26.72
C GLY A 53 -16.51 -12.17 -26.98
N ARG A 54 -16.96 -13.42 -26.87
CA ARG A 54 -18.37 -13.80 -27.04
C ARG A 54 -19.34 -13.15 -26.04
N ARG A 55 -18.81 -12.64 -24.92
CA ARG A 55 -19.56 -12.06 -23.80
C ARG A 55 -19.13 -10.62 -23.48
N GLY A 56 -18.57 -9.93 -24.47
CA GLY A 56 -17.95 -8.61 -24.27
C GLY A 56 -16.42 -8.69 -24.18
N PRO A 57 -15.76 -7.60 -23.77
CA PRO A 57 -14.30 -7.53 -23.69
C PRO A 57 -13.70 -8.61 -22.78
N GLN A 58 -12.69 -9.33 -23.27
CA GLN A 58 -11.99 -10.37 -22.51
C GLN A 58 -10.49 -10.08 -22.47
N ALA A 59 -9.90 -10.20 -21.27
CA ALA A 59 -8.46 -10.09 -21.06
C ALA A 59 -7.72 -11.31 -21.62
N LEU A 60 -6.70 -11.07 -22.43
CA LEU A 60 -5.82 -12.09 -23.02
C LEU A 60 -4.56 -12.29 -22.17
N THR A 61 -3.98 -11.20 -21.72
CA THR A 61 -2.80 -11.20 -20.85
C THR A 61 -3.02 -10.17 -19.77
N VAL A 62 -2.73 -10.53 -18.53
CA VAL A 62 -2.80 -9.64 -17.38
C VAL A 62 -1.40 -9.57 -16.77
N THR A 63 -0.95 -8.36 -16.49
CA THR A 63 0.23 -8.09 -15.68
C THR A 63 -0.24 -7.36 -14.43
N VAL A 64 0.07 -7.95 -13.28
CA VAL A 64 -0.18 -7.29 -12.00
C VAL A 64 0.78 -6.11 -11.89
N LEU A 65 0.22 -4.90 -11.85
CA LEU A 65 1.02 -3.73 -11.53
C LEU A 65 1.12 -3.69 -10.01
N GLU A 66 2.31 -3.98 -9.49
CA GLU A 66 2.57 -3.75 -8.06
C GLU A 66 2.12 -2.32 -7.72
N PRO A 67 1.31 -2.13 -6.67
CA PRO A 67 0.91 -0.78 -6.30
C PRO A 67 2.18 0.03 -6.07
N ALA A 68 2.26 1.21 -6.70
CA ALA A 68 3.26 2.23 -6.36
C ALA A 68 3.33 2.27 -4.84
N PRO A 69 4.45 1.92 -4.20
CA PRO A 69 4.30 1.36 -2.89
C PRO A 69 3.85 2.50 -1.98
N SER A 70 2.64 2.32 -1.46
CA SER A 70 1.93 3.29 -0.65
C SER A 70 2.81 3.70 0.51
N VAL A 71 2.52 4.77 1.23
CA VAL A 71 3.20 5.07 2.50
C VAL A 71 3.15 3.91 3.53
N ALA A 72 2.45 2.80 3.24
CA ALA A 72 2.64 1.49 3.86
C ALA A 72 4.00 0.81 3.51
N ARG A 73 4.87 1.43 2.70
CA ARG A 73 6.24 0.97 2.42
C ARG A 73 7.15 1.09 3.64
N GLY A 74 6.70 1.79 4.69
CA GLY A 74 7.24 1.61 6.05
C GLY A 74 7.06 0.17 6.55
N ALA A 75 5.87 -0.40 6.38
CA ALA A 75 5.52 -1.75 6.84
C ALA A 75 6.08 -2.88 5.95
N ALA A 76 6.17 -2.68 4.62
CA ALA A 76 6.63 -3.74 3.70
C ALA A 76 8.15 -3.91 3.64
N ALA A 77 8.95 -2.88 3.97
CA ALA A 77 10.40 -3.02 4.10
C ALA A 77 10.83 -3.70 5.44
N GLY A 78 9.87 -4.02 6.31
CA GLY A 78 10.05 -4.81 7.52
C GLY A 78 9.80 -6.31 7.34
N ALA A 79 9.23 -6.76 6.21
CA ALA A 79 8.75 -8.15 6.05
C ALA A 79 9.87 -9.22 5.99
N GLN A 80 11.14 -8.84 5.85
CA GLN A 80 12.30 -9.74 6.01
C GLN A 80 13.05 -9.57 7.35
N ARG A 81 12.63 -8.67 8.25
CA ARG A 81 13.16 -8.62 9.62
C ARG A 81 12.05 -9.10 10.56
N GLY A 82 12.15 -10.37 10.92
CA GLY A 82 11.14 -11.16 11.64
C GLY A 82 10.22 -10.36 12.57
N ARG A 83 8.92 -10.56 12.36
CA ARG A 83 7.85 -10.22 13.31
C ARG A 83 8.36 -10.49 14.73
N ARG A 84 8.59 -9.44 15.52
CA ARG A 84 8.90 -9.63 16.94
C ARG A 84 7.71 -10.38 17.55
N PRO A 85 7.94 -11.42 18.39
CA PRO A 85 6.85 -12.10 19.06
C PRO A 85 6.02 -11.08 19.85
N ALA A 86 4.69 -11.23 19.84
CA ALA A 86 3.73 -10.28 20.45
C ALA A 86 4.04 -9.93 21.92
N ALA A 87 4.81 -10.78 22.61
CA ALA A 87 5.31 -10.57 23.96
C ALA A 87 6.29 -9.39 24.12
N ASN A 88 6.88 -8.87 23.03
CA ASN A 88 7.84 -7.77 23.06
C ASN A 88 7.29 -6.44 22.54
N ARG A 89 5.98 -6.33 22.31
CA ARG A 89 5.33 -5.07 21.92
C ARG A 89 5.12 -4.21 23.16
N ARG A 90 5.29 -2.90 23.05
CA ARG A 90 4.80 -1.98 24.08
C ARG A 90 3.28 -2.14 24.24
N PRO A 91 2.75 -2.00 25.47
CA PRO A 91 1.31 -1.92 25.66
C PRO A 91 0.74 -0.72 24.91
N ALA A 92 -0.51 -0.83 24.47
CA ALA A 92 -1.15 0.18 23.63
C ALA A 92 -1.20 1.57 24.30
N GLU A 93 -1.31 1.61 25.63
CA GLU A 93 -1.30 2.82 26.45
C GLU A 93 0.03 3.56 26.32
N ASP A 94 1.16 2.86 26.45
CA ASP A 94 2.50 3.46 26.30
C ASP A 94 2.73 3.97 24.88
N LEU A 95 2.23 3.25 23.87
CA LEU A 95 2.34 3.68 22.48
C LEU A 95 1.49 4.93 22.21
N ASN A 96 0.30 5.00 22.80
CA ASN A 96 -0.56 6.18 22.71
C ASN A 96 0.13 7.42 23.29
N VAL A 97 0.75 7.30 24.47
CA VAL A 97 1.51 8.40 25.10
C VAL A 97 2.66 8.87 24.20
N LEU A 98 3.41 7.94 23.59
CA LEU A 98 4.49 8.30 22.67
C LEU A 98 3.99 9.04 21.42
N ILE A 99 2.81 8.66 20.92
CA ILE A 99 2.18 9.34 19.77
C ILE A 99 1.73 10.74 20.19
N GLU A 100 1.15 10.90 21.38
CA GLU A 100 0.76 12.21 21.92
C GLU A 100 1.98 13.13 22.07
N ASP A 101 3.07 12.64 22.65
CA ASP A 101 4.34 13.37 22.78
C ASP A 101 4.91 13.77 21.40
N MET A 102 4.81 12.89 20.41
CA MET A 102 5.23 13.16 19.04
C MET A 102 4.39 14.27 18.40
N ILE A 103 3.07 14.24 18.57
CA ILE A 103 2.17 15.28 18.05
C ILE A 103 2.55 16.62 18.65
N GLN A 104 2.74 16.68 19.98
CA GLN A 104 3.18 17.90 20.66
C GLN A 104 4.54 18.39 20.13
N LEU A 105 5.50 17.49 19.95
CA LEU A 105 6.82 17.81 19.41
C LEU A 105 6.73 18.39 17.99
N LEU A 106 5.86 17.87 17.13
CA LEU A 106 5.65 18.40 15.78
C LEU A 106 4.92 19.75 15.80
N ASP A 107 3.89 19.88 16.62
CA ASP A 107 3.10 21.11 16.76
C ASP A 107 3.94 22.28 17.27
N VAL A 108 4.83 22.03 18.23
CA VAL A 108 5.66 23.07 18.85
C VAL A 108 6.98 23.27 18.10
N GLY A 109 7.61 22.18 17.65
CA GLY A 109 8.97 22.22 17.11
C GLY A 109 9.07 22.38 15.59
N VAL A 110 8.03 21.97 14.84
CA VAL A 110 8.12 21.86 13.37
C VAL A 110 7.13 22.77 12.68
N GLN A 111 5.85 22.67 13.04
CA GLN A 111 4.80 23.44 12.38
C GLN A 111 5.02 24.96 12.40
N PRO A 112 5.52 25.60 13.48
CA PRO A 112 5.66 27.05 13.49
C PRO A 112 6.66 27.55 12.47
N GLU A 113 7.76 26.82 12.25
CA GLU A 113 8.76 27.17 11.24
C GLU A 113 8.24 26.88 9.83
N LEU A 114 7.58 25.74 9.62
CA LEU A 114 6.96 25.42 8.34
C LEU A 114 5.88 26.43 7.94
N ARG A 115 5.07 26.90 8.90
CA ARG A 115 4.07 27.97 8.67
C ARG A 115 4.72 29.29 8.26
N LYS A 116 5.96 29.54 8.67
CA LYS A 116 6.77 30.69 8.24
C LYS A 116 7.51 30.42 6.92
N GLY A 117 7.28 29.28 6.26
CA GLY A 117 7.93 28.87 5.02
C GLY A 117 9.38 28.40 5.21
N ARG A 118 9.78 28.05 6.43
CA ARG A 118 11.14 27.63 6.77
C ARG A 118 11.16 26.20 7.27
N TYR A 119 12.13 25.43 6.84
CA TYR A 119 12.36 24.10 7.42
C TYR A 119 13.14 24.23 8.74
N PRO A 120 12.92 23.33 9.71
CA PRO A 120 13.79 23.22 10.88
C PRO A 120 15.25 23.01 10.47
N ASP A 121 16.19 23.38 11.32
CA ASP A 121 17.60 23.12 11.05
C ASP A 121 17.89 21.61 10.94
N ARG A 122 19.07 21.27 10.39
CA ARG A 122 19.47 19.89 10.14
C ARG A 122 19.43 19.02 11.39
N LYS A 123 19.90 19.54 12.53
CA LYS A 123 19.98 18.78 13.78
C LYS A 123 18.59 18.51 14.33
N ALA A 124 17.72 19.52 14.34
CA ALA A 124 16.32 19.37 14.71
C ALA A 124 15.63 18.34 13.81
N SER A 125 15.79 18.49 12.49
CA SER A 125 15.22 17.59 11.48
C SER A 125 15.64 16.13 11.67
N GLU A 126 16.93 15.89 11.94
CA GLU A 126 17.47 14.55 12.21
C GLU A 126 16.86 13.93 13.49
N GLN A 127 16.67 14.74 14.55
CA GLN A 127 16.05 14.30 15.80
C GLN A 127 14.57 13.95 15.58
N ILE A 128 13.80 14.82 14.94
CA ILE A 128 12.38 14.59 14.61
C ILE A 128 12.24 13.32 13.77
N ALA A 129 13.05 13.18 12.72
CA ALA A 129 13.03 12.01 11.86
C ALA A 129 13.40 10.74 12.61
N LYS A 130 14.28 10.81 13.62
CA LYS A 130 14.61 9.65 14.46
C LYS A 130 13.39 9.23 15.29
N VAL A 131 12.71 10.16 15.94
CA VAL A 131 11.50 9.88 16.74
C VAL A 131 10.41 9.25 15.88
N LEU A 132 10.12 9.84 14.72
CA LEU A 132 9.12 9.31 13.77
C LEU A 132 9.43 7.88 13.33
N ARG A 133 10.71 7.58 13.06
CA ARG A 133 11.14 6.24 12.65
C ARG A 133 11.03 5.21 13.78
N GLU A 134 11.30 5.60 15.02
CA GLU A 134 11.13 4.67 16.15
C GLU A 134 9.65 4.37 16.41
N ILE A 135 8.76 5.37 16.34
CA ILE A 135 7.31 5.14 16.48
C ILE A 135 6.79 4.26 15.33
N ALA A 136 7.23 4.50 14.10
CA ALA A 136 6.89 3.66 12.96
C ALA A 136 7.31 2.19 13.18
N ARG A 137 8.53 1.96 13.68
CA ARG A 137 9.00 0.60 14.01
C ARG A 137 8.17 -0.07 15.10
N GLU A 138 7.71 0.67 16.10
CA GLU A 138 6.85 0.13 17.16
C GLU A 138 5.48 -0.27 16.60
N LEU A 139 4.91 0.54 15.70
CA LEU A 139 3.64 0.23 15.02
C LEU A 139 3.73 -0.98 14.06
N ASP A 140 4.87 -1.15 13.39
CA ASP A 140 5.10 -2.26 12.45
C ASP A 140 5.40 -3.60 13.17
N SER A 141 5.76 -3.55 14.46
CA SER A 141 6.08 -4.73 15.28
C SER A 141 4.88 -5.63 15.51
#